data_AF-A0A2T2TZC1-F1
#
_entry.id   AF-A0A2T2TZC1-F1
#
_cell.length_a   1.000
_cell.length_b   1.000
_cell.length_c   1.000
_cell.angle_alpha   90.00
_cell.angle_beta   90.00
_cell.angle_gamma   90.00
#
_symmetry.space_group_name_H-M   'P 1'
#
loop_
_entity.id
_entity.type
_entity.pdbx_description
1 polymer ?
#
loop_
_entity_poly.entity_id
_entity_poly.type
_entity_poly.pdbx_seq_one_letter_code
_entity_poly.pdbx_strand_id
1 'polypeptide(L)' 'MRHSVSIRDEIGEAVEAMAEEEDLSISEFYVRAAEAHLKRIRRRRAIHELDRQAGAVDLHGGFDEALDDIRQDDSERS' A
#
# COMPACT_ATOMS: atom_id res chain seq x y z
N MET A 1 -17.23 -18.37 -5.53
CA MET A 1 -16.24 -19.37 -6.01
C MET A 1 -15.59 -19.98 -4.78
N ARG A 2 -15.53 -21.31 -4.67
CA ARG A 2 -14.97 -22.00 -3.49
C ARG A 2 -13.56 -22.50 -3.82
N HIS A 3 -12.61 -22.24 -2.92
CA HIS A 3 -11.23 -22.72 -3.02
C HIS A 3 -10.93 -23.63 -1.83
N SER A 4 -10.10 -24.64 -2.06
CA SER A 4 -9.60 -25.55 -1.03
C SER A 4 -8.09 -25.34 -0.92
N VAL A 5 -7.58 -25.32 0.32
CA VAL A 5 -6.17 -25.07 0.62
C VAL A 5 -5.72 -26.08 1.65
N SER A 6 -4.52 -26.64 1.49
CA SER A 6 -3.92 -27.52 2.49
C SER A 6 -3.13 -26.68 3.48
N ILE A 7 -3.37 -26.92 4.77
CA ILE A 7 -2.73 -26.20 5.87
C ILE A 7 -2.12 -27.24 6.81
N ARG A 8 -1.01 -26.90 7.45
CA ARG A 8 -0.40 -27.78 8.45
C ARG A 8 -1.32 -27.87 9.66
N ASP A 9 -1.50 -29.07 10.21
CA ASP A 9 -2.47 -29.32 11.30
C ASP A 9 -2.27 -28.38 12.49
N GLU A 10 -1.02 -28.18 12.94
CA GLU A 10 -0.68 -27.26 14.03
C GLU A 10 -1.14 -25.81 13.80
N ILE A 11 -1.20 -25.37 12.53
CA ILE A 11 -1.69 -24.04 12.14
C ILE A 11 -3.23 -24.06 12.05
N GLY A 12 -3.80 -25.16 11.55
CA GLY A 12 -5.25 -25.35 11.48
C GLY A 12 -5.91 -25.27 12.87
N GLU A 13 -5.36 -25.99 13.84
CA GLU A 13 -5.83 -25.99 15.23
C GLU A 13 -5.77 -24.60 15.87
N ALA A 14 -4.65 -23.89 15.66
CA ALA A 14 -4.50 -22.52 16.18
C ALA A 14 -5.52 -21.55 15.55
N VAL A 15 -5.78 -21.68 14.24
CA VAL A 15 -6.75 -20.83 13.56
C VAL A 15 -8.18 -21.16 13.97
N GLU A 16 -8.50 -22.43 14.21
CA GLU A 16 -9.81 -22.85 14.71
C GLU A 16 -10.09 -22.23 16.08
N ALA A 17 -9.13 -22.31 17.01
CA ALA A 17 -9.26 -21.67 18.32
C ALA A 17 -9.46 -20.14 18.23
N MET A 18 -8.71 -19.46 17.36
CA MET A 18 -8.88 -18.01 17.14
C MET A 18 -10.23 -17.66 16.51
N ALA A 19 -10.73 -18.49 15.59
CA ALA A 19 -12.04 -18.27 14.97
C ALA A 19 -13.18 -18.42 16.00
N GLU A 20 -13.07 -19.40 16.90
CA GLU A 20 -14.00 -19.57 18.02
C GLU A 20 -13.97 -18.38 18.99
N GLU A 21 -12.78 -17.89 19.35
CA GLU A 21 -12.63 -16.70 20.21
C GLU A 21 -13.30 -15.45 19.60
N GLU A 22 -13.30 -15.32 18.28
CA GLU A 22 -13.90 -14.21 17.54
C GLU A 22 -15.38 -14.45 17.15
N ASP A 23 -15.98 -15.59 17.51
CA ASP A 23 -17.34 -16.01 17.10
C ASP A 23 -17.52 -16.05 15.56
N LEU A 24 -16.52 -16.57 14.85
CA LEU A 24 -16.48 -16.67 13.40
C LEU A 24 -16.40 -18.13 12.94
N SER A 25 -16.97 -18.41 11.76
CA SER A 25 -16.63 -19.65 11.08
C SER A 25 -15.17 -19.66 10.64
N ILE A 26 -14.51 -20.82 10.65
CA ILE A 26 -13.12 -20.96 10.20
C ILE A 26 -12.92 -20.45 8.75
N SER A 27 -13.92 -20.66 7.88
CA SER A 27 -13.91 -20.15 6.51
C SER A 27 -13.95 -18.64 6.44
N GLU A 28 -14.75 -17.99 7.31
CA GLU A 28 -14.82 -16.54 7.37
C GLU A 28 -13.52 -15.94 7.90
N PHE A 29 -12.92 -16.58 8.91
CA PHE A 29 -11.63 -16.17 9.45
C PHE A 29 -10.54 -16.17 8.35
N TYR A 30 -10.43 -17.25 7.56
CA TYR A 30 -9.49 -17.31 6.44
C TYR A 30 -9.75 -16.24 5.37
N VAL A 31 -11.01 -15.97 5.05
CA VAL A 31 -11.37 -14.91 4.09
C VAL A 31 -10.91 -13.55 4.61
N ARG A 32 -11.20 -13.21 5.87
CA ARG A 32 -10.77 -11.95 6.49
C ARG A 32 -9.25 -11.82 6.52
N ALA A 33 -8.54 -12.89 6.85
CA ALA A 33 -7.08 -12.91 6.85
C ALA A 33 -6.51 -12.64 5.44
N ALA A 34 -7.08 -13.27 4.41
CA ALA A 34 -6.69 -13.04 3.02
C ALA A 34 -6.95 -11.59 2.57
N GLU A 35 -8.12 -11.03 2.91
CA GLU A 35 -8.45 -9.64 2.60
C GLU A 35 -7.52 -8.64 3.29
N ALA A 36 -7.21 -8.86 4.57
CA ALA A 36 -6.26 -8.05 5.33
C ALA A 36 -4.86 -8.10 4.69
N HIS A 37 -4.42 -9.29 4.26
CA HIS A 37 -3.15 -9.45 3.57
C HIS A 37 -3.12 -8.70 2.23
N LEU A 38 -4.16 -8.82 1.42
CA LEU A 38 -4.28 -8.08 0.16
C LEU A 38 -4.28 -6.56 0.37
N LYS A 39 -4.99 -6.08 1.39
CA LYS A 39 -5.00 -4.66 1.76
C LYS A 39 -3.60 -4.17 2.13
N ARG A 40 -2.82 -4.97 2.86
CA ARG A 40 -1.42 -4.67 3.21
C ARG A 40 -0.53 -4.61 1.97
N ILE A 41 -0.67 -5.56 1.03
CA ILE A 41 0.09 -5.55 -0.24
C ILE A 41 -0.23 -4.29 -1.03
N ARG A 42 -1.54 -3.97 -1.21
CA ARG A 42 -1.97 -2.79 -1.96
C ARG A 42 -1.43 -1.50 -1.35
N ARG A 43 -1.49 -1.36 -0.02
CA ARG A 43 -0.91 -0.22 0.70
C ARG A 43 0.58 -0.09 0.45
N ARG A 44 1.34 -1.19 0.57
CA ARG A 44 2.79 -1.19 0.32
C ARG A 44 3.11 -0.75 -1.11
N ARG A 45 2.36 -1.26 -2.09
CA ARG A 45 2.55 -0.88 -3.50
C ARG A 45 2.24 0.60 -3.74
N ALA A 46 1.18 1.13 -3.13
CA ALA A 46 0.82 2.54 -3.24
C ALA A 46 1.91 3.44 -2.64
N ILE A 47 2.45 3.10 -1.47
CA ILE A 47 3.57 3.83 -0.85
C ILE A 47 4.79 3.81 -1.77
N HIS A 48 5.17 2.63 -2.28
CA HIS A 48 6.31 2.51 -3.18
C HIS A 48 6.13 3.29 -4.49
N GLU A 49 4.90 3.41 -5.00
CA GLU A 49 4.59 4.22 -6.17
C GLU A 49 4.72 5.72 -5.87
N LEU A 50 4.24 6.15 -4.70
CA LEU A 50 4.41 7.54 -4.24
C LEU A 50 5.88 7.88 -4.03
N ASP A 51 6.66 7.01 -3.40
CA ASP A 51 8.10 7.21 -3.20
C ASP A 51 8.84 7.31 -4.54
N ARG A 52 8.45 6.50 -5.53
CA ARG A 52 9.00 6.58 -6.89
C ARG A 52 8.68 7.90 -7.56
N GLN A 53 7.45 8.39 -7.41
CA GLN A 53 7.04 9.69 -7.97
C GLN A 53 7.74 10.84 -7.26
N ALA A 54 7.84 10.82 -5.93
CA ALA A 54 8.55 11.84 -5.16
C ALA A 54 10.04 11.88 -5.52
N GLY A 55 10.70 10.73 -5.65
CA GLY A 55 12.09 10.66 -6.11
C GLY A 55 12.28 11.06 -7.57
N ALA A 56 11.24 10.95 -8.42
CA ALA A 56 11.25 11.48 -9.78
C ALA A 56 11.04 13.00 -9.82
N VAL A 57 10.27 13.56 -8.87
CA VAL A 57 10.08 15.01 -8.72
C VAL A 57 11.39 15.68 -8.26
N ASP A 58 12.17 15.04 -7.39
CA ASP A 58 13.46 15.55 -6.90
C ASP A 58 14.59 15.52 -7.96
N LEU A 59 14.37 14.86 -9.11
CA LEU A 59 15.30 14.81 -10.23
C LEU A 59 14.98 15.82 -11.35
N HIS A 60 13.80 16.45 -11.33
CA HIS A 60 13.52 17.59 -12.20
C HIS A 60 14.05 18.86 -11.55
N GLY A 61 15.37 19.03 -11.61
CA GLY A 61 16.10 20.27 -11.32
C GLY A 61 15.75 21.45 -12.26
N GLY A 62 14.51 21.49 -12.75
CA GLY A 62 13.95 22.61 -13.50
C GLY A 62 12.95 23.44 -12.69
N PHE A 63 12.69 23.10 -11.42
CA PHE A 63 11.79 23.92 -10.59
C PHE A 63 12.47 25.24 -10.16
N ASP A 64 13.76 25.19 -9.81
CA ASP A 64 14.53 26.41 -9.52
C ASP A 64 14.78 27.24 -10.79
N GLU A 65 15.06 26.59 -11.93
CA GLU A 65 15.26 27.26 -13.23
C GLU A 65 13.97 27.95 -13.72
N ALA A 66 12.80 27.32 -13.54
CA ALA A 66 11.51 27.92 -13.87
C ALA A 66 11.11 29.06 -12.92
N LEU A 67 11.59 29.05 -11.67
CA LEU A 67 11.35 30.15 -10.72
C LEU A 67 12.26 31.35 -10.98
N ASP A 68 13.47 31.13 -11.50
CA ASP A 68 14.38 32.21 -11.92
C ASP A 68 13.87 32.92 -13.18
N ASP A 69 13.32 32.20 -14.16
CA ASP A 69 12.68 32.81 -15.35
C ASP A 69 11.49 33.71 -14.96
N ILE A 70 10.65 33.28 -14.01
CA ILE A 70 9.51 34.08 -13.53
C ILE A 70 10.00 35.32 -12.75
N ARG A 71 11.12 35.24 -12.04
CA ARG A 71 11.70 36.37 -11.29
C ARG A 71 12.38 37.41 -12.18
N GLN A 72 12.96 36.99 -13.30
CA GLN A 72 13.58 37.92 -14.25
C GLN A 72 12.55 38.74 -15.02
N ASP A 73 11.42 38.15 -15.38
CA ASP A 73 10.35 38.84 -16.14
C ASP A 73 9.70 40.00 -15.35
N ASP A 74 9.66 39.92 -14.03
CA ASP A 74 9.16 41.00 -13.14
C ASP A 74 10.18 42.13 -12.94
N SER A 75 11.46 41.88 -13.21
CA SER A 75 12.54 42.87 -13.03
C SER A 75 12.77 43.75 -14.27
N GLU A 76 12.35 43.31 -15.45
CA GLU A 76 12.42 44.09 -16.70
C GLU A 76 11.22 45.03 -16.91
N ARG A 77 10.25 45.02 -16.00
CA ARG A 77 9.03 45.86 -16.03
C ARG A 77 9.06 47.11 -15.15
N SER A 78 10.19 47.47 -14.55
CA SER A 78 10.35 48.63 -13.66
C SER A 78 11.22 49.73 -14.26
#